data_AF-U2P2B0-F1
#
_entry.id   AF-U2P2B0-F1
#
_cell.length_a   1.000
_cell.length_b   1.000
_cell.length_c   1.000
_cell.angle_alpha   90.00
_cell.angle_beta   90.00
_cell.angle_gamma   90.00
#
_symmetry.space_group_name_H-M   'P 1'
#
loop_
_entity.id
_entity.type
_entity.pdbx_description
1 polymer ?
#
loop_
_entity_poly.entity_id
_entity_poly.type
_entity_poly.pdbx_seq_one_letter_code
_entity_poly.pdbx_strand_id
1 'polypeptide(L)'
;MWLDSDGKRHLKDIAEELGVSPSQIRKWKSLDKWSDELKGNVTNDDDAEKERYHSARYNQNAAGNSGGAPPGNQNAVGNLGGAPRGNHNALVTGEYETIDFDTMSEKERALFEGVTDDPLLTINTQIRTLKIRQHRIMERIKIRQEMDDSDAMERSVDVFFLGAKAIPEKGKVTQPRKIDDLDRLDSALNAVNAALMRAVKQKQQIISSLSDERRSLLNVQVELAKNELLNVKEKTGELNLRKQMGQLSVEELRTMRKGSEA
;
A
#
# COMPACT_ATOMS: atom_id res chain seq x y z
N MET A 1 -29.77 -35.84 -1.02
CA MET A 1 -29.39 -37.25 -1.25
C MET A 1 -27.95 -37.58 -0.84
N TRP A 2 -26.92 -36.84 -1.30
CA TRP A 2 -25.53 -36.96 -0.78
C TRP A 2 -25.30 -36.12 0.49
N LEU A 3 -25.78 -34.87 0.49
CA LEU A 3 -25.75 -33.94 1.63
C LEU A 3 -26.57 -34.47 2.82
N ASP A 4 -27.79 -34.97 2.57
CA ASP A 4 -28.64 -35.59 3.61
C ASP A 4 -27.99 -36.85 4.23
N SER A 5 -27.01 -37.45 3.56
CA SER A 5 -26.22 -38.57 4.08
C SER A 5 -24.94 -38.15 4.78
N ASP A 6 -24.75 -36.86 5.05
CA ASP A 6 -23.55 -36.30 5.67
C ASP A 6 -22.27 -36.65 4.86
N GLY A 7 -22.42 -36.70 3.53
CA GLY A 7 -21.35 -37.07 2.60
C GLY A 7 -20.97 -38.56 2.55
N LYS A 8 -21.68 -39.44 3.28
CA LYS A 8 -21.31 -40.86 3.44
C LYS A 8 -21.77 -41.76 2.29
N ARG A 9 -22.80 -41.38 1.52
CA ARG A 9 -23.23 -42.16 0.34
C ARG A 9 -22.20 -42.08 -0.79
N HIS A 10 -21.94 -43.21 -1.45
CA HIS A 10 -21.07 -43.24 -2.61
C HIS A 10 -21.76 -42.63 -3.84
N LEU A 11 -21.01 -41.83 -4.60
CA LEU A 11 -21.52 -41.16 -5.81
C LEU A 11 -21.90 -42.14 -6.93
N LYS A 12 -21.40 -43.39 -6.87
CA LYS A 12 -21.75 -44.45 -7.83
C LYS A 12 -23.20 -44.90 -7.61
N ASP A 13 -23.58 -45.12 -6.37
CA ASP A 13 -24.92 -45.59 -6.01
C ASP A 13 -25.98 -44.52 -6.32
N ILE A 14 -25.62 -43.24 -6.12
CA ILE A 14 -26.47 -42.09 -6.50
C ILE A 14 -26.61 -42.01 -8.03
N ALA A 15 -25.54 -42.33 -8.77
CA ALA A 15 -25.58 -42.33 -10.23
C ALA A 15 -26.46 -43.46 -10.78
N GLU A 16 -26.43 -44.63 -10.15
CA GLU A 16 -27.25 -45.79 -10.50
C GLU A 16 -28.74 -45.56 -10.18
N GLU A 17 -29.06 -44.97 -9.02
CA GLU A 17 -30.43 -44.60 -8.63
C GLU A 17 -31.05 -43.53 -9.55
N LEU A 18 -30.23 -42.60 -10.06
CA LEU A 18 -30.66 -41.52 -10.96
C LEU A 18 -30.52 -41.87 -12.45
N GLY A 19 -30.01 -43.06 -12.79
CA GLY A 19 -29.83 -43.50 -14.17
C GLY A 19 -28.83 -42.65 -14.99
N VAL A 20 -27.88 -41.99 -14.33
CA VAL A 20 -26.88 -41.11 -14.96
C VAL A 20 -25.46 -41.65 -14.76
N SER A 21 -24.49 -41.15 -15.53
CA SER A 21 -23.10 -41.59 -15.36
C SER A 21 -22.48 -41.05 -14.05
N PRO A 22 -21.62 -41.83 -13.36
CA PRO A 22 -20.91 -41.35 -12.16
C PRO A 22 -20.05 -40.10 -12.41
N SER A 23 -19.59 -39.90 -13.65
CA SER A 23 -18.84 -38.71 -14.05
C SER A 23 -19.71 -37.44 -14.06
N GLN A 24 -21.00 -37.57 -14.42
CA GLN A 24 -21.97 -36.49 -14.37
C GLN A 24 -22.19 -36.03 -12.92
N ILE A 25 -22.40 -36.98 -12.01
CA ILE A 25 -22.59 -36.70 -10.57
C ILE A 25 -21.35 -36.05 -9.96
N ARG A 26 -20.13 -36.50 -10.33
CA ARG A 26 -18.89 -35.84 -9.88
C ARG A 26 -18.78 -34.40 -10.38
N LYS A 27 -19.19 -34.14 -11.63
CA LYS A 27 -19.18 -32.79 -12.20
C LYS A 27 -20.17 -31.88 -11.48
N TRP A 28 -21.38 -32.33 -11.19
CA TRP A 28 -22.36 -31.57 -10.40
C TRP A 28 -21.90 -31.32 -8.97
N LYS A 29 -21.38 -32.35 -8.29
CA LYS A 29 -20.79 -32.18 -6.95
C LYS A 29 -19.69 -31.11 -6.89
N SER A 30 -18.91 -30.97 -7.97
CA SER A 30 -17.87 -29.95 -8.08
C SER A 30 -18.40 -28.58 -8.46
N LEU A 31 -19.35 -28.50 -9.40
CA LEU A 31 -19.93 -27.24 -9.89
C LEU A 31 -20.74 -26.55 -8.81
N ASP A 32 -21.59 -27.32 -8.14
CA ASP A 32 -22.48 -26.83 -7.09
C ASP A 32 -21.80 -26.87 -5.71
N LYS A 33 -20.50 -27.22 -5.67
CA LYS A 33 -19.66 -27.20 -4.47
C LYS A 33 -20.32 -27.87 -3.26
N TRP A 34 -20.94 -29.03 -3.44
CA TRP A 34 -21.67 -29.71 -2.35
C TRP A 34 -20.81 -29.97 -1.11
N SER A 35 -19.48 -30.03 -1.25
CA SER A 35 -18.57 -30.21 -0.10
C SER A 35 -18.38 -28.96 0.75
N ASP A 36 -18.71 -27.79 0.22
CA ASP A 36 -18.63 -26.52 0.94
C ASP A 36 -19.86 -26.32 1.83
N GLU A 37 -21.02 -26.88 1.47
CA GLU A 37 -22.22 -26.88 2.34
C GLU A 37 -22.05 -27.76 3.60
N LEU A 38 -21.22 -28.81 3.55
CA LEU A 38 -20.86 -29.64 4.70
C LEU A 38 -19.74 -29.01 5.55
N LYS A 39 -18.90 -28.17 4.94
CA LYS A 39 -17.91 -27.37 5.67
C LYS A 39 -18.62 -26.15 6.21
N GLY A 40 -19.30 -26.32 7.35
CA GLY A 40 -19.84 -25.20 8.13
C GLY A 40 -18.82 -24.06 8.17
N ASN A 41 -19.28 -22.84 7.91
CA ASN A 41 -18.48 -21.63 7.77
C ASN A 41 -17.41 -21.54 8.88
N VAL A 42 -16.16 -21.88 8.54
CA VAL A 42 -15.00 -21.83 9.44
C VAL A 42 -14.56 -20.38 9.58
N THR A 43 -15.38 -19.58 10.25
CA THR A 43 -14.95 -18.32 10.81
C THR A 43 -15.50 -18.24 12.21
N ASN A 44 -14.56 -18.25 13.17
CA ASN A 44 -14.73 -18.20 14.62
C ASN A 44 -14.94 -19.60 15.23
N ASP A 45 -13.85 -20.24 15.64
CA ASP A 45 -13.79 -20.99 16.91
C ASP A 45 -12.32 -21.41 17.15
N ASP A 46 -11.81 -21.06 18.34
CA ASP A 46 -10.45 -21.35 18.84
C ASP A 46 -10.11 -22.86 18.90
N ASP A 47 -11.05 -23.73 18.56
CA ASP A 47 -10.90 -25.18 18.57
C ASP A 47 -10.27 -25.75 17.28
N ALA A 48 -10.28 -25.01 16.17
CA ALA A 48 -9.59 -25.43 14.94
C ALA A 48 -8.05 -25.47 15.10
N GLU A 49 -7.50 -24.64 15.98
CA GLU A 49 -6.08 -24.65 16.33
C GLU A 49 -5.72 -25.87 17.21
N LYS A 50 -6.62 -26.30 18.10
CA LYS A 50 -6.43 -27.49 18.95
C LYS A 50 -6.49 -28.80 18.14
N GLU A 51 -7.38 -28.91 17.16
CA GLU A 51 -7.49 -30.08 16.27
C GLU A 51 -6.21 -30.30 15.42
N ARG A 52 -5.58 -29.22 14.92
CA ARG A 52 -4.29 -29.31 14.21
C ARG A 52 -3.17 -29.83 15.12
N TYR A 53 -3.20 -29.49 16.40
CA TYR A 53 -2.17 -29.92 17.36
C TYR A 53 -2.37 -31.38 17.80
N HIS A 54 -3.60 -31.87 17.87
CA HIS A 54 -3.90 -33.26 18.24
C HIS A 54 -3.68 -34.26 17.10
N SER A 55 -3.98 -33.90 15.85
CA SER A 55 -3.72 -34.74 14.66
C SER A 55 -2.23 -34.90 14.34
N ALA A 56 -1.38 -33.96 14.75
CA ALA A 56 0.07 -34.05 14.60
C ALA A 56 0.76 -34.95 15.65
N ARG A 57 0.15 -35.15 16.84
CA ARG A 57 0.74 -35.95 17.94
C ARG A 57 0.89 -37.44 17.64
N TYR A 58 0.17 -37.97 16.66
CA TYR A 58 0.22 -39.38 16.27
C TYR A 58 0.67 -39.60 14.81
N ASN A 59 1.29 -38.58 14.19
CA ASN A 59 1.83 -38.70 12.84
C ASN A 59 3.03 -39.68 12.83
N GLN A 60 2.79 -40.91 12.39
CA GLN A 60 3.81 -41.96 12.29
C GLN A 60 4.78 -41.79 11.12
N ASN A 61 4.57 -40.82 10.23
CA ASN A 61 5.44 -40.59 9.06
C ASN A 61 6.86 -40.13 9.44
N ALA A 62 7.06 -39.67 10.68
CA ALA A 62 8.37 -39.32 11.23
C ALA A 62 8.86 -40.29 12.32
N ALA A 63 8.07 -41.30 12.69
CA ALA A 63 8.44 -42.28 13.71
C ALA A 63 9.61 -43.13 13.20
N GLY A 64 10.79 -42.98 13.83
CA GLY A 64 12.03 -43.66 13.43
C GLY A 64 12.98 -42.81 12.58
N ASN A 65 12.58 -41.59 12.19
CA ASN A 65 13.52 -40.60 11.67
C ASN A 65 14.16 -39.88 12.87
N SER A 66 15.47 -40.03 13.02
CA SER A 66 16.26 -39.21 13.93
C SER A 66 16.60 -37.94 13.16
N GLY A 67 15.70 -36.95 13.19
CA GLY A 67 15.84 -35.71 12.42
C GLY A 67 17.28 -35.18 12.47
N GLY A 68 17.89 -35.01 11.30
CA GLY A 68 19.30 -34.70 11.18
C GLY A 68 19.90 -35.17 9.86
N ALA A 69 21.15 -34.80 9.61
CA ALA A 69 21.90 -35.31 8.48
C ALA A 69 22.10 -36.84 8.62
N PRO A 70 22.11 -37.60 7.51
CA PRO A 70 22.38 -39.04 7.53
C PRO A 70 23.68 -39.35 8.29
N PRO A 71 23.72 -40.44 9.09
CA PRO A 71 24.94 -40.86 9.78
C PRO A 71 26.07 -41.08 8.77
N GLY A 72 27.24 -40.47 9.03
CA GLY A 72 28.39 -40.49 8.12
C GLY A 72 28.51 -39.27 7.19
N ASN A 73 27.59 -38.30 7.25
CA ASN A 73 27.72 -37.06 6.48
C ASN A 73 28.95 -36.24 6.93
N GLN A 74 29.96 -36.12 6.06
CA GLN A 74 31.17 -35.35 6.32
C GLN A 74 31.01 -33.83 6.10
N ASN A 75 29.88 -33.37 5.54
CA ASN A 75 29.66 -31.96 5.19
C ASN A 75 29.57 -31.02 6.41
N ALA A 76 29.42 -31.57 7.62
CA ALA A 76 29.41 -30.82 8.88
C ALA A 76 30.67 -31.03 9.73
N VAL A 77 31.63 -31.86 9.28
CA VAL A 77 32.88 -32.12 10.02
C VAL A 77 33.70 -30.84 10.06
N GLY A 78 33.83 -30.24 11.24
CA GLY A 78 34.54 -28.97 11.46
C GLY A 78 33.67 -27.72 11.52
N ASN A 79 32.36 -27.81 11.23
CA ASN A 79 31.43 -26.70 11.39
C ASN A 79 30.65 -26.89 12.70
N LEU A 80 30.73 -25.91 13.61
CA LEU A 80 30.08 -25.92 14.95
C LEU A 80 28.54 -25.85 14.92
N GLY A 81 27.92 -26.07 13.76
CA GLY A 81 26.48 -25.98 13.56
C GLY A 81 26.02 -24.52 13.41
N GLY A 82 25.28 -24.24 12.34
CA GLY A 82 24.67 -22.94 12.09
C GLY A 82 25.57 -21.93 11.36
N ALA A 83 24.91 -20.88 10.88
CA ALA A 83 25.56 -19.71 10.33
C ALA A 83 26.41 -18.98 11.39
N PRO A 84 27.59 -18.44 11.03
CA PRO A 84 28.32 -17.54 11.90
C PRO A 84 27.42 -16.40 12.41
N ARG A 85 27.61 -15.98 13.67
CA ARG A 85 26.86 -14.87 14.25
C ARG A 85 27.14 -13.61 13.43
N GLY A 86 26.08 -12.94 12.96
CA GLY A 86 26.19 -11.81 12.04
C GLY A 86 26.42 -12.19 10.58
N ASN A 87 26.06 -13.41 10.14
CA ASN A 87 26.00 -13.69 8.70
C ASN A 87 24.85 -12.89 8.06
N HIS A 88 25.09 -12.42 6.85
CA HIS A 88 24.15 -11.65 6.04
C HIS A 88 23.63 -12.50 4.87
N ASN A 89 23.87 -13.82 4.89
CA ASN A 89 23.54 -14.72 3.77
C ASN A 89 22.02 -14.87 3.56
N ALA A 90 21.22 -14.59 4.59
CA ALA A 90 19.76 -14.56 4.49
C ALA A 90 19.23 -13.19 4.02
N LEU A 91 20.08 -12.18 3.86
CA LEU A 91 19.68 -10.87 3.33
C LEU A 91 19.57 -10.95 1.81
N VAL A 92 18.33 -11.00 1.32
CA VAL A 92 18.03 -11.02 -0.12
C VAL A 92 17.75 -9.60 -0.63
N THR A 93 17.05 -8.79 0.16
CA THR A 93 16.51 -7.49 -0.27
C THR A 93 16.98 -6.30 0.57
N GLY A 94 17.56 -6.53 1.76
CA GLY A 94 17.96 -5.48 2.70
C GLY A 94 16.81 -4.77 3.44
N GLU A 95 15.54 -5.04 3.09
CA GLU A 95 14.36 -4.35 3.65
C GLU A 95 14.21 -4.50 5.18
N TYR A 96 14.63 -5.66 5.72
CA TYR A 96 14.56 -5.97 7.15
C TYR A 96 15.93 -5.96 7.83
N GLU A 97 16.94 -5.36 7.20
CA GLU A 97 18.25 -5.21 7.81
C GLU A 97 18.20 -4.18 8.93
N THR A 98 18.87 -4.48 10.05
CA THR A 98 19.00 -3.53 11.16
C THR A 98 20.15 -2.58 10.82
N ILE A 99 19.84 -1.29 10.69
CA ILE A 99 20.81 -0.25 10.32
C ILE A 99 21.09 0.62 11.54
N ASP A 100 22.33 0.58 12.02
CA ASP A 100 22.81 1.44 13.10
C ASP A 100 23.72 2.52 12.52
N PHE A 101 23.66 3.75 13.04
CA PHE A 101 24.47 4.86 12.52
C PHE A 101 25.97 4.56 12.55
N ASP A 102 26.43 3.84 13.58
CA ASP A 102 27.83 3.45 13.72
C ASP A 102 28.29 2.43 12.67
N THR A 103 27.38 1.59 12.16
CA THR A 103 27.67 0.55 11.17
C THR A 103 27.45 1.01 9.72
N MET A 104 26.87 2.19 9.52
CA MET A 104 26.70 2.78 8.18
C MET A 104 28.05 3.07 7.51
N SER A 105 28.15 2.70 6.23
CA SER A 105 29.25 3.10 5.35
C SER A 105 29.23 4.61 5.08
N GLU A 106 30.37 5.16 4.64
CA GLU A 106 30.48 6.60 4.32
C GLU A 106 29.44 7.07 3.29
N LYS A 107 29.12 6.22 2.31
CA LYS A 107 28.10 6.52 1.29
C LYS A 107 26.70 6.57 1.88
N GLU A 108 26.37 5.66 2.78
CA GLU A 108 25.07 5.62 3.46
C GLU A 108 24.91 6.80 4.40
N ARG A 109 25.97 7.17 5.13
CA ARG A 109 25.98 8.38 5.98
C ARG A 109 25.76 9.64 5.15
N ALA A 110 26.47 9.80 4.03
CA ALA A 110 26.28 10.93 3.13
C ALA A 110 24.85 10.98 2.53
N LEU A 111 24.27 9.80 2.25
CA LEU A 111 22.87 9.70 1.81
C LEU A 111 21.90 10.11 2.91
N PHE A 112 22.12 9.60 4.13
CA PHE A 112 21.30 9.90 5.31
C PHE A 112 21.31 11.40 5.64
N GLU A 113 22.50 12.01 5.69
CA GLU A 113 22.66 13.45 5.95
C GLU A 113 22.13 14.32 4.81
N GLY A 114 22.15 13.82 3.57
CA GLY A 114 21.63 14.53 2.40
C GLY A 114 20.10 14.54 2.30
N VAL A 115 19.39 13.72 3.08
CA VAL A 115 17.92 13.71 3.11
C VAL A 115 17.43 14.89 3.95
N THR A 116 16.52 15.67 3.37
CA THR A 116 15.89 16.80 4.05
C THR A 116 14.65 16.35 4.81
N ASP A 117 14.56 16.79 6.08
CA ASP A 117 13.36 16.56 6.90
C ASP A 117 12.19 17.47 6.52
N ASP A 118 12.45 18.58 5.82
CA ASP A 118 11.38 19.48 5.35
C ASP A 118 10.45 18.76 4.35
N PRO A 119 9.18 18.50 4.71
CA PRO A 119 8.24 17.78 3.86
C PRO A 119 7.96 18.51 2.54
N LEU A 120 7.99 19.85 2.55
CA LEU A 120 7.77 20.66 1.35
C LEU A 120 8.95 20.54 0.39
N LEU A 121 10.18 20.55 0.89
CA LEU A 121 11.37 20.38 0.05
C LEU A 121 11.43 18.97 -0.56
N THR A 122 11.13 17.95 0.23
CA THR A 122 11.08 16.56 -0.22
C THR A 122 10.05 16.36 -1.33
N ILE A 123 8.81 16.81 -1.14
CA ILE A 123 7.75 16.65 -2.15
C ILE A 123 8.05 17.48 -3.41
N ASN A 124 8.65 18.67 -3.27
CA ASN A 124 9.06 19.50 -4.41
C ASN A 124 10.15 18.82 -5.24
N THR A 125 11.14 18.22 -4.59
CA THR A 125 12.22 17.49 -5.25
C THR A 125 11.68 16.26 -5.99
N GLN A 126 10.71 15.56 -5.40
CA GLN A 126 10.01 14.46 -6.05
C GLN A 126 9.23 14.92 -7.29
N ILE A 127 8.47 16.02 -7.19
CA ILE A 127 7.72 16.59 -8.32
C ILE A 127 8.66 16.98 -9.47
N ARG A 128 9.78 17.65 -9.17
CA ARG A 128 10.80 18.03 -10.17
C ARG A 128 11.36 16.80 -10.88
N THR A 129 11.72 15.76 -10.11
CA THR A 129 12.23 14.51 -10.65
C THR A 129 11.21 13.83 -11.56
N LEU A 130 9.95 13.77 -11.14
CA LEU A 130 8.85 13.20 -11.93
C LEU A 130 8.61 13.99 -13.22
N LYS A 131 8.70 15.33 -13.19
CA LYS A 131 8.61 16.16 -14.40
C LYS A 131 9.72 15.88 -15.41
N ILE A 132 10.96 15.72 -14.94
CA ILE A 132 12.08 15.34 -15.81
C ILE A 132 11.86 13.93 -16.39
N ARG A 133 11.39 12.96 -15.58
CA ARG A 133 11.06 11.61 -16.07
C ARG A 133 9.96 11.65 -17.13
N GLN A 134 8.90 12.42 -16.90
CA GLN A 134 7.82 12.64 -17.85
C GLN A 134 8.37 13.13 -19.19
N HIS A 135 9.21 14.17 -19.18
CA HIS A 135 9.86 14.70 -20.38
C HIS A 135 10.66 13.65 -21.14
N ARG A 136 11.55 12.93 -20.44
CA ARG A 136 12.41 11.90 -21.05
C ARG A 136 11.60 10.76 -21.67
N ILE A 137 10.47 10.37 -21.07
CA ILE A 137 9.60 9.34 -21.65
C ILE A 137 8.92 9.89 -22.91
N MET A 138 8.40 11.11 -22.88
CA MET A 138 7.79 11.74 -24.06
C MET A 138 8.79 11.90 -25.22
N GLU A 139 10.04 12.28 -24.94
CA GLU A 139 11.10 12.33 -25.96
C GLU A 139 11.35 10.95 -26.59
N ARG A 140 11.38 9.89 -25.78
CA ARG A 140 11.54 8.51 -26.29
C ARG A 140 10.35 8.05 -27.13
N ILE A 141 9.13 8.41 -26.73
CA ILE A 141 7.91 8.14 -27.50
C ILE A 141 8.02 8.84 -28.86
N LYS A 142 8.37 10.14 -28.87
CA LYS A 142 8.53 10.91 -30.11
C LYS A 142 9.57 10.28 -31.04
N ILE A 143 10.76 9.98 -30.53
CA ILE A 143 11.82 9.31 -31.30
C ILE A 143 11.29 7.99 -31.87
N ARG A 144 10.61 7.18 -31.06
CA ARG A 144 10.09 5.87 -31.49
C ARG A 144 8.97 5.98 -32.52
N GLN A 145 8.15 7.02 -32.46
CA GLN A 145 7.11 7.30 -33.46
C GLN A 145 7.71 7.72 -34.80
N GLU A 146 8.79 8.50 -34.78
CA GLU A 146 9.51 9.00 -35.95
C GLU A 146 10.44 7.95 -36.60
N MET A 147 10.81 6.86 -35.90
CA MET A 147 11.58 5.76 -36.49
C MET A 147 10.79 5.02 -37.57
N ASP A 148 11.42 4.71 -38.70
CA ASP A 148 10.81 3.85 -39.74
C ASP A 148 10.65 2.40 -39.27
N ASP A 149 9.65 1.70 -39.80
CA ASP A 149 9.32 0.34 -39.37
C ASP A 149 10.41 -0.69 -39.75
N SER A 150 11.28 -0.38 -40.71
CA SER A 150 12.47 -1.18 -41.07
C SER A 150 13.57 -1.15 -40.02
N ASP A 151 13.65 -0.07 -39.24
CA ASP A 151 14.66 0.12 -38.19
C ASP A 151 14.15 -0.41 -36.83
N ALA A 152 12.89 -0.87 -36.78
CA ALA A 152 12.32 -1.44 -35.58
C ALA A 152 12.91 -2.83 -35.32
N MET A 153 13.75 -2.91 -34.28
CA MET A 153 14.35 -4.16 -33.79
C MET A 153 13.34 -5.32 -33.79
N GLU A 154 13.65 -6.38 -34.53
CA GLU A 154 12.79 -7.56 -34.65
C GLU A 154 12.85 -8.43 -33.37
N ARG A 155 11.71 -9.01 -32.96
CA ARG A 155 11.69 -10.07 -31.93
C ARG A 155 11.06 -11.33 -32.51
N SER A 156 11.66 -12.48 -32.24
CA SER A 156 10.98 -13.76 -32.39
C SER A 156 10.09 -14.00 -31.17
N VAL A 157 8.80 -14.17 -31.42
CA VAL A 157 7.82 -14.59 -30.43
C VAL A 157 7.43 -16.03 -30.76
N ASP A 158 7.39 -16.89 -29.75
CA ASP A 158 6.87 -18.25 -29.90
C ASP A 158 5.34 -18.16 -30.02
N VAL A 159 4.81 -18.60 -31.16
CA VAL A 159 3.37 -18.63 -31.46
C VAL A 159 2.96 -20.08 -31.69
N PHE A 160 1.82 -20.46 -31.15
CA PHE A 160 1.23 -21.78 -31.41
C PHE A 160 0.26 -21.67 -32.58
N PHE A 161 0.51 -22.47 -33.62
CA PHE A 161 -0.36 -22.56 -34.78
C PHE A 161 -1.16 -23.87 -34.72
N LEU A 162 -2.43 -23.84 -35.16
CA LEU A 162 -3.14 -25.08 -35.45
C LEU A 162 -2.64 -25.62 -36.79
N GLY A 163 -1.90 -26.74 -36.74
CA GLY A 163 -1.53 -27.47 -37.95
C GLY A 163 -2.77 -28.08 -38.63
N ALA A 164 -2.58 -28.58 -39.86
CA ALA A 164 -3.65 -29.18 -40.68
C ALA A 164 -4.40 -30.36 -40.00
N LYS A 165 -3.87 -30.90 -38.90
CA LYS A 165 -4.48 -31.97 -38.07
C LYS A 165 -5.02 -31.48 -36.72
N ALA A 166 -5.19 -30.16 -36.53
CA ALA A 166 -5.57 -29.54 -35.24
C ALA A 166 -4.61 -29.85 -34.08
N ILE A 167 -3.35 -30.16 -34.38
CA ILE A 167 -2.28 -30.33 -33.38
C ILE A 167 -1.59 -28.96 -33.24
N PRO A 168 -1.40 -28.44 -32.01
CA PRO A 168 -0.68 -27.19 -31.78
C PRO A 168 0.81 -27.37 -32.06
N GLU A 169 1.32 -26.73 -33.12
CA GLU A 169 2.74 -26.67 -33.44
C GLU A 169 3.36 -25.35 -32.96
N LYS A 170 4.57 -25.42 -32.41
CA LYS A 170 5.34 -24.23 -32.02
C LYS A 170 6.04 -23.65 -33.24
N GLY A 171 5.65 -22.46 -33.65
CA GLY A 171 6.36 -21.65 -34.65
C GLY A 171 6.95 -20.40 -34.02
N LYS A 172 7.98 -19.83 -34.65
CA LYS A 172 8.50 -18.51 -34.30
C LYS A 172 8.02 -17.50 -35.32
N VAL A 173 7.35 -16.45 -34.87
CA VAL A 173 6.98 -15.32 -35.72
C VAL A 173 7.87 -14.14 -35.38
N THR A 174 8.44 -13.53 -36.41
CA THR A 174 9.16 -12.28 -36.28
C THR A 174 8.18 -11.13 -36.44
N GLN A 175 8.05 -10.29 -35.41
CA GLN A 175 7.19 -9.09 -35.45
C GLN A 175 8.01 -7.84 -35.05
N PRO A 176 7.67 -6.65 -35.58
CA PRO A 176 8.37 -5.40 -35.24
C PRO A 176 8.06 -5.01 -33.79
N ARG A 177 9.09 -4.80 -32.95
CA ARG A 177 8.92 -4.37 -31.55
C ARG A 177 8.43 -2.93 -31.38
N LYS A 178 8.09 -2.22 -32.46
CA LYS A 178 7.77 -0.79 -32.41
C LYS A 178 6.55 -0.50 -31.55
N ILE A 179 5.48 -1.27 -31.78
CA ILE A 179 4.19 -1.13 -31.09
C ILE A 179 4.35 -1.50 -29.60
N ASP A 180 4.91 -2.67 -29.29
CA ASP A 180 5.14 -3.12 -27.91
C ASP A 180 5.99 -2.14 -27.08
N ASP A 181 7.04 -1.59 -27.68
CA ASP A 181 7.92 -0.64 -26.99
C ASP A 181 7.22 0.70 -26.77
N LEU A 182 6.35 1.13 -27.69
CA LEU A 182 5.49 2.29 -27.51
C LEU A 182 4.48 2.06 -26.37
N ASP A 183 3.80 0.91 -26.35
CA ASP A 183 2.83 0.54 -25.31
C ASP A 183 3.48 0.51 -23.91
N ARG A 184 4.73 0.04 -23.83
CA ARG A 184 5.53 0.08 -22.59
C ARG A 184 5.85 1.51 -22.18
N LEU A 185 6.23 2.37 -23.12
CA LEU A 185 6.50 3.77 -22.84
C LEU A 185 5.24 4.53 -22.43
N ASP A 186 4.09 4.24 -23.04
CA ASP A 186 2.79 4.82 -22.67
C ASP A 186 2.34 4.36 -21.29
N SER A 187 2.50 3.07 -20.98
CA SER A 187 2.25 2.52 -19.65
C SER A 187 3.16 3.18 -18.60
N ALA A 188 4.44 3.37 -18.91
CA ALA A 188 5.39 4.07 -18.04
C ALA A 188 5.02 5.55 -17.87
N LEU A 189 4.60 6.23 -18.94
CA LEU A 189 4.16 7.62 -18.90
C LEU A 189 2.92 7.77 -18.01
N ASN A 190 1.95 6.87 -18.14
CA ASN A 190 0.76 6.84 -17.29
C ASN A 190 1.11 6.62 -15.82
N ALA A 191 2.04 5.69 -15.52
CA ALA A 191 2.52 5.47 -14.16
C ALA A 191 3.20 6.71 -13.57
N VAL A 192 4.06 7.40 -14.35
CA VAL A 192 4.71 8.65 -13.93
C VAL A 192 3.70 9.77 -13.74
N ASN A 193 2.70 9.91 -14.62
CA ASN A 193 1.63 10.91 -14.49
C ASN A 193 0.79 10.65 -13.22
N ALA A 194 0.43 9.39 -12.95
CA ALA A 194 -0.28 9.03 -11.73
C ALA A 194 0.53 9.34 -10.46
N ALA A 195 1.84 9.05 -10.48
CA ALA A 195 2.75 9.41 -9.38
C ALA A 195 2.86 10.93 -9.19
N LEU A 196 2.94 11.69 -10.30
CA LEU A 196 2.98 13.14 -10.27
C LEU A 196 1.69 13.73 -9.69
N MET A 197 0.52 13.23 -10.10
CA MET A 197 -0.77 13.66 -9.56
C MET A 197 -0.88 13.38 -8.05
N ARG A 198 -0.41 12.21 -7.59
CA ARG A 198 -0.35 11.89 -6.16
C ARG A 198 0.56 12.85 -5.40
N ALA A 199 1.76 13.13 -5.93
CA ALA A 199 2.72 14.04 -5.28
C ALA A 199 2.18 15.49 -5.20
N VAL A 200 1.52 15.97 -6.26
CA VAL A 200 0.86 17.30 -6.25
C VAL A 200 -0.28 17.35 -5.23
N LYS A 201 -1.08 16.29 -5.13
CA LYS A 201 -2.15 16.20 -4.11
C LYS A 201 -1.58 16.21 -2.69
N GLN A 202 -0.53 15.44 -2.43
CA GLN A 202 0.16 15.43 -1.14
C GLN A 202 0.73 16.80 -0.80
N LYS A 203 1.37 17.48 -1.76
CA LYS A 203 1.84 18.85 -1.57
C LYS A 203 0.71 19.80 -1.18
N GLN A 204 -0.44 19.71 -1.85
CA GLN A 204 -1.61 20.54 -1.52
C GLN A 204 -2.13 20.25 -0.10
N GLN A 205 -2.13 18.98 0.31
CA GLN A 205 -2.54 18.58 1.66
C GLN A 205 -1.61 19.17 2.74
N ILE A 206 -0.28 19.11 2.53
CA ILE A 206 0.71 19.72 3.43
C ILE A 206 0.48 21.24 3.53
N ILE A 207 0.25 21.90 2.38
CA ILE A 207 -0.02 23.35 2.38
C ILE A 207 -1.32 23.68 3.13
N SER A 208 -2.39 22.89 2.95
CA SER A 208 -3.64 23.12 3.67
C SER A 208 -3.48 22.93 5.18
N SER A 209 -2.80 21.88 5.64
CA SER A 209 -2.62 21.64 7.07
C SER A 209 -1.82 22.76 7.74
N LEU A 210 -0.74 23.21 7.09
CA LEU A 210 0.05 24.36 7.56
C LEU A 210 -0.77 25.66 7.58
N SER A 211 -1.65 25.85 6.60
CA SER A 211 -2.52 27.03 6.54
C SER A 211 -3.56 27.03 7.67
N ASP A 212 -4.11 25.86 8.01
CA ASP A 212 -5.08 25.71 9.08
C ASP A 212 -4.44 25.87 10.47
N GLU A 213 -3.23 25.32 10.67
CA GLU A 213 -2.43 25.61 11.88
C GLU A 213 -2.15 27.10 12.03
N ARG A 214 -1.75 27.78 10.94
CA ARG A 214 -1.52 29.22 10.95
C ARG A 214 -2.78 29.99 11.32
N ARG A 215 -3.96 29.61 10.79
CA ARG A 215 -5.24 30.23 11.17
C ARG A 215 -5.56 30.01 12.65
N SER A 216 -5.33 28.82 13.17
CA SER A 216 -5.51 28.51 14.59
C SER A 216 -4.64 29.40 15.48
N LEU A 217 -3.34 29.50 15.17
CA LEU A 217 -2.40 30.36 15.89
C LEU A 217 -2.82 31.84 15.84
N LEU A 218 -3.24 32.34 14.67
CA LEU A 218 -3.74 33.70 14.53
C LEU A 218 -4.99 33.96 15.39
N ASN A 219 -5.91 33.01 15.45
CA ASN A 219 -7.10 33.13 16.30
C ASN A 219 -6.71 33.21 17.78
N VAL A 220 -5.76 32.37 18.23
CA VAL A 220 -5.25 32.41 19.60
C VAL A 220 -4.59 33.76 19.91
N GLN A 221 -3.78 34.28 18.99
CA GLN A 221 -3.16 35.61 19.13
C GLN A 221 -4.21 36.72 19.25
N VAL A 222 -5.27 36.65 18.44
CA VAL A 222 -6.39 37.62 18.50
C VAL A 222 -7.11 37.53 19.85
N GLU A 223 -7.38 36.34 20.37
CA GLU A 223 -8.02 36.17 21.68
C GLU A 223 -7.12 36.65 22.83
N LEU A 224 -5.81 36.39 22.77
CA LEU A 224 -4.85 36.95 23.72
C LEU A 224 -4.86 38.48 23.70
N ALA A 225 -4.80 39.10 22.52
CA ALA A 225 -4.85 40.55 22.38
C ALA A 225 -6.18 41.14 22.89
N LYS A 226 -7.31 40.46 22.67
CA LYS A 226 -8.61 40.86 23.23
C LYS A 226 -8.60 40.81 24.76
N ASN A 227 -8.07 39.74 25.35
CA ASN A 227 -7.98 39.58 26.80
C ASN A 227 -7.05 40.62 27.44
N GLU A 228 -5.92 40.91 26.81
CA GLU A 228 -5.02 41.98 27.25
C GLU A 228 -5.73 43.34 27.20
N LEU A 229 -6.46 43.63 26.13
CA LEU A 229 -7.23 44.87 26.01
C LEU A 229 -8.33 44.97 27.08
N LEU A 230 -9.02 43.87 27.38
CA LEU A 230 -10.01 43.82 28.46
C LEU A 230 -9.36 44.12 29.82
N ASN A 231 -8.24 43.47 30.13
CA ASN A 231 -7.48 43.72 31.35
C ASN A 231 -7.03 45.17 31.47
N VAL A 232 -6.59 45.80 30.38
CA VAL A 232 -6.24 47.23 30.35
C VAL A 232 -7.48 48.08 30.64
N LYS A 233 -8.61 47.82 29.98
CA LYS A 233 -9.86 48.57 30.17
C LYS A 233 -10.45 48.42 31.58
N GLU A 234 -10.23 47.28 32.23
CA GLU A 234 -10.58 47.09 33.64
C GLU A 234 -9.68 47.92 34.55
N LYS A 235 -8.36 47.89 34.32
CA LYS A 235 -7.39 48.70 35.09
C LYS A 235 -7.60 50.20 34.94
N THR A 236 -7.97 50.69 33.75
CA THR A 236 -8.26 52.12 33.51
C THR A 236 -9.64 52.54 33.99
N GLY A 237 -10.48 51.61 34.47
CA GLY A 237 -11.86 51.89 34.90
C GLY A 237 -12.82 52.20 33.75
N GLU A 238 -12.35 52.20 32.50
CA GLU A 238 -13.13 52.52 31.31
C GLU A 238 -14.31 51.54 31.11
N LEU A 239 -14.11 50.26 31.46
CA LEU A 239 -15.16 49.24 31.44
C LEU A 239 -16.29 49.53 32.44
N ASN A 240 -15.96 50.02 33.63
CA ASN A 240 -16.95 50.37 34.65
C ASN A 240 -17.71 51.65 34.27
N LEU A 241 -16.99 52.65 33.75
CA LEU A 241 -17.60 53.88 33.20
C LEU A 241 -18.57 53.56 32.06
N ARG A 242 -18.19 52.68 31.13
CA ARG A 242 -19.09 52.24 30.04
C ARG A 242 -20.36 51.54 30.54
N LYS A 243 -20.23 50.65 31.54
CA LYS A 243 -21.37 49.96 32.15
C LYS A 243 -22.33 50.94 32.82
N GLN A 244 -21.79 51.90 33.57
CA GLN A 244 -22.59 52.98 34.17
C GLN A 244 -23.28 53.84 33.10
N MET A 245 -22.56 54.24 32.06
CA MET A 245 -23.12 55.06 30.97
C MET A 245 -24.22 54.35 30.17
N GLY A 246 -24.16 53.03 30.03
CA GLY A 246 -25.19 52.24 29.36
C GLY A 246 -26.48 52.03 30.17
N GLN A 247 -26.45 52.31 31.48
CA GLN A 247 -27.62 52.22 32.37
C GLN A 247 -28.39 53.55 32.48
N LEU A 248 -27.82 54.65 31.99
CA LEU A 248 -28.43 55.97 32.01
C LEU A 248 -29.53 56.12 30.95
N SER A 249 -30.56 56.88 31.28
CA SER A 249 -31.63 57.22 30.35
C SER A 249 -31.16 58.19 29.27
N VAL A 250 -31.87 58.24 28.14
CA VAL A 250 -31.57 59.16 27.03
C VAL A 250 -31.64 60.62 27.47
N GLU A 251 -32.54 60.96 28.42
CA GLU A 251 -32.60 62.30 29.04
C GLU A 251 -31.34 62.61 29.86
N GLU A 252 -30.85 61.65 30.67
CA GLU A 252 -29.68 61.82 31.54
C GLU A 252 -28.37 61.95 30.74
N LEU A 253 -28.27 61.25 29.60
CA LEU A 253 -27.15 61.41 28.67
C LEU A 253 -27.16 62.79 27.99
N ARG A 254 -28.34 63.34 27.71
CA ARG A 254 -28.51 64.67 27.10
C ARG A 254 -28.13 65.80 28.08
N THR A 255 -28.44 65.67 29.36
CA THR A 255 -28.11 66.69 30.38
C THR A 255 -26.61 66.73 30.65
N MET A 256 -25.93 65.59 30.71
CA MET A 256 -24.47 65.55 30.86
C MET A 256 -23.73 66.18 29.67
N ARG A 257 -24.21 65.99 28.43
CA ARG A 257 -23.62 66.63 27.25
C ARG A 257 -23.77 68.15 27.27
N LYS A 258 -24.93 68.66 27.71
CA LYS A 258 -25.17 70.10 27.85
C LYS A 258 -24.35 70.76 28.95
N GLY A 259 -23.97 70.02 30.00
CA GLY A 259 -23.11 70.51 31.08
C GLY A 259 -21.62 70.54 30.75
N SER A 260 -21.19 69.90 29.66
CA SER A 260 -19.78 69.86 29.20
C SER A 260 -19.46 70.91 28.13
N GLU A 261 -20.46 71.58 27.56
CA GLU A 261 -20.30 72.64 26.54
C GLU A 261 -20.34 74.07 27.15
N ALA A 262 -20.40 74.19 28.48
CA ALA A 262 -20.33 75.44 29.24
C ALA A 262 -18.99 75.55 29.98
#